data_AF-A0A1I3Y2H1-F1
#
_entry.id   AF-A0A1I3Y2H1-F1
#
_cell.length_a   1.000
_cell.length_b   1.000
_cell.length_c   1.000
_cell.angle_alpha   90.00
_cell.angle_beta   90.00
_cell.angle_gamma   90.00
#
_symmetry.space_group_name_H-M   'P 1'
#
loop_
_entity.id
_entity.type
_entity.pdbx_description
1 polymer ?
#
loop_
_entity_poly.entity_id
_entity_poly.type
_entity_poly.pdbx_seq_one_letter_code
_entity_poly.pdbx_strand_id
1 'polypeptide(L)'
;MIQRLALALLLAISLAACQRTPSPAELEDLIIEVPELRQAAPVGRDIPAAQWPDALQRLNPKRVYNTADGLYIATSSFFVTEQGIYVPRDAQWVPPAGSDPAYTPIGLGFYSYRIEG
;
A
#
# COMPACT_ATOMS: atom_id res chain seq x y z
N MET A 1 32.05 -20.20 20.50
CA MET A 1 31.21 -20.51 19.32
C MET A 1 29.72 -20.21 19.53
N ILE A 2 29.17 -20.33 20.73
CA ILE A 2 27.74 -20.08 21.05
C ILE A 2 27.30 -18.61 20.81
N GLN A 3 28.21 -17.65 20.98
CA GLN A 3 27.93 -16.20 20.87
C GLN A 3 27.65 -15.73 19.42
N ARG A 4 28.19 -16.43 18.41
CA ARG A 4 27.95 -16.11 16.98
C ARG A 4 26.59 -16.63 16.49
N LEU A 5 26.10 -17.73 17.07
CA LEU A 5 24.77 -18.28 16.77
C LEU A 5 23.64 -17.41 17.35
N ALA A 6 23.85 -16.84 18.53
CA ALA A 6 22.88 -15.93 19.15
C ALA A 6 22.66 -14.65 18.31
N LEU A 7 23.72 -14.09 17.73
CA LEU A 7 23.60 -12.90 16.86
C LEU A 7 22.85 -13.20 15.55
N ALA A 8 23.06 -14.39 14.96
CA ALA A 8 22.40 -14.79 13.72
C ALA A 8 20.89 -15.03 13.92
N LEU A 9 20.48 -15.55 15.08
CA LEU A 9 19.06 -15.77 15.40
C LEU A 9 18.34 -14.45 15.73
N LEU A 10 19.02 -13.49 16.37
CA LEU A 10 18.49 -12.14 16.63
C LEU A 10 18.31 -11.32 15.34
N LEU A 11 19.15 -11.52 14.32
CA LEU A 11 18.98 -10.88 13.00
C LEU A 11 17.83 -11.46 12.18
N ALA A 12 17.52 -12.75 12.35
CA ALA A 12 16.45 -13.41 11.59
C ALA A 12 15.04 -13.01 12.05
N ILE A 13 14.88 -12.61 13.32
CA ILE A 13 13.58 -12.24 13.91
C ILE A 13 13.19 -10.79 13.56
N SER A 14 14.13 -9.93 13.16
CA SER A 14 13.83 -8.55 12.73
C SER A 14 13.38 -8.42 11.26
N LEU A 15 13.32 -9.53 10.51
CA LEU A 15 12.89 -9.55 9.10
C LEU A 15 11.42 -9.93 8.90
N ALA A 16 10.66 -10.15 9.99
CA ALA A 16 9.22 -9.97 9.94
C ALA A 16 8.97 -8.47 9.76
N ALA A 17 9.12 -8.01 8.51
CA ALA A 17 8.66 -6.70 8.08
C ALA A 17 7.20 -6.60 8.51
N CYS A 18 6.96 -5.94 9.64
CA CYS A 18 5.63 -5.67 10.15
C CYS A 18 4.90 -4.93 9.03
N GLN A 19 4.08 -5.67 8.28
CA GLN A 19 3.20 -5.10 7.28
C GLN A 19 2.18 -4.29 8.06
N ARG A 20 2.44 -2.98 8.16
CA ARG A 20 1.55 -2.08 8.88
C ARG A 20 0.28 -1.95 8.05
N THR A 21 -0.77 -2.65 8.48
CA THR A 21 -2.12 -2.36 8.03
C THR A 21 -2.55 -1.06 8.70
N PRO A 22 -3.05 -0.06 7.94
CA PRO A 22 -3.58 1.17 8.53
C PRO A 22 -4.66 0.87 9.56
N SER A 23 -4.70 1.65 10.63
CA SER A 23 -5.80 1.56 11.60
C SER A 23 -7.12 2.09 11.00
N PRO A 24 -8.28 1.73 11.55
CA PRO A 24 -9.57 2.27 11.07
C PRO A 24 -9.62 3.81 11.04
N ALA A 25 -9.07 4.47 12.07
CA ALA A 25 -8.99 5.93 12.11
C ALA A 25 -8.13 6.52 10.97
N GLU A 26 -7.03 5.84 10.61
CA GLU A 26 -6.22 6.26 9.46
C GLU A 26 -6.95 6.06 8.14
N LEU A 27 -7.80 5.02 8.01
CA LEU A 27 -8.62 4.83 6.82
C LEU A 27 -9.75 5.87 6.73
N GLU A 28 -10.33 6.27 7.86
CA GLU A 28 -11.32 7.34 7.92
C GLU A 28 -10.74 8.67 7.44
N ASP A 29 -9.53 9.02 7.85
CA ASP A 29 -8.84 10.24 7.38
C ASP A 29 -8.59 10.23 5.86
N LEU A 30 -8.48 9.05 5.24
CA LEU A 30 -8.23 8.90 3.80
C LEU A 30 -9.49 8.92 2.94
N ILE A 31 -10.68 8.74 3.53
CA ILE A 31 -11.90 8.44 2.77
C ILE A 31 -12.35 9.58 1.86
N ILE A 32 -12.02 10.82 2.20
CA ILE A 32 -12.35 12.01 1.41
C ILE A 32 -11.20 12.35 0.46
N GLU A 33 -9.98 12.43 0.99
CA GLU A 33 -8.84 12.98 0.26
C GLU A 33 -8.35 12.07 -0.88
N VAL A 34 -8.40 10.74 -0.67
CA VAL A 34 -7.85 9.78 -1.65
C VAL A 34 -8.74 9.66 -2.91
N PRO A 35 -10.08 9.57 -2.80
CA PRO A 35 -10.94 9.61 -3.98
C PRO A 35 -10.83 10.91 -4.78
N GLU A 36 -10.72 12.06 -4.13
CA GLU A 36 -10.52 13.35 -4.81
C GLU A 36 -9.18 13.38 -5.57
N LEU A 37 -8.11 12.93 -4.91
CA LEU A 37 -6.79 12.80 -5.54
C LEU A 37 -6.84 11.88 -6.76
N ARG A 38 -7.52 10.74 -6.66
CA ARG A 38 -7.72 9.78 -7.77
C ARG A 38 -8.50 10.38 -8.94
N GLN A 39 -9.44 11.28 -8.69
CA GLN A 39 -10.24 11.95 -9.72
C GLN A 39 -9.44 13.07 -10.40
N ALA A 40 -8.64 13.83 -9.66
CA ALA A 40 -7.86 14.94 -10.18
C ALA A 40 -6.59 14.50 -10.94
N ALA A 41 -5.96 13.39 -10.51
CA ALA A 41 -4.69 12.96 -11.08
C ALA A 41 -4.83 12.25 -12.44
N PRO A 42 -3.93 12.51 -13.40
CA PRO A 42 -3.95 11.82 -14.69
C PRO A 42 -3.70 10.31 -14.56
N VAL A 43 -4.46 9.51 -15.30
CA VAL A 43 -4.30 8.06 -15.36
C VAL A 43 -2.99 7.67 -16.05
N GLY A 44 -2.36 6.60 -15.57
CA GLY A 44 -1.13 6.04 -16.12
C GLY A 44 0.14 6.79 -15.70
N ARG A 45 0.06 7.62 -14.65
CA ARG A 45 1.18 8.42 -14.16
C ARG A 45 1.28 8.39 -12.65
N ASP A 46 2.50 8.64 -12.19
CA ASP A 46 2.79 8.89 -10.79
C ASP A 46 2.27 10.25 -10.38
N ILE A 47 1.75 10.32 -9.15
CA ILE A 47 1.31 11.55 -8.51
C ILE A 47 2.52 12.11 -7.75
N PRO A 48 3.01 13.32 -8.09
CA PRO A 48 4.13 13.94 -7.39
C PRO A 48 3.85 14.10 -5.90
N ALA A 49 4.87 13.87 -5.05
CA ALA A 49 4.74 13.95 -3.60
C ALA A 49 4.22 15.30 -3.08
N ALA A 50 4.51 16.38 -3.81
CA ALA A 50 3.99 17.72 -3.49
C ALA A 50 2.46 17.85 -3.60
N GLN A 51 1.77 16.87 -4.21
CA GLN A 51 0.32 16.83 -4.36
C GLN A 51 -0.34 15.86 -3.38
N TRP A 52 0.44 15.18 -2.53
CA TRP A 52 -0.10 14.21 -1.59
C TRP A 52 -0.72 14.95 -0.41
N PRO A 53 -1.97 14.62 -0.04
CA PRO A 53 -2.60 15.24 1.11
C PRO A 53 -2.01 14.68 2.41
N ASP A 54 -2.18 15.41 3.52
CA ASP A 54 -1.48 15.12 4.77
C ASP A 54 -1.81 13.73 5.35
N ALA A 55 -3.05 13.26 5.21
CA ALA A 55 -3.42 11.90 5.63
C ALA A 55 -2.65 10.84 4.85
N LEU A 56 -2.47 11.04 3.55
CA LEU A 56 -1.70 10.13 2.71
C LEU A 56 -0.21 10.18 3.07
N GLN A 57 0.35 11.35 3.37
CA GLN A 57 1.74 11.48 3.80
C GLN A 57 2.04 10.74 5.11
N ARG A 58 1.08 10.68 6.05
CA ARG A 58 1.21 9.92 7.32
C ARG A 58 1.41 8.41 7.13
N LEU A 59 1.02 7.88 5.98
CA LEU A 59 1.29 6.49 5.61
C LEU A 59 2.76 6.24 5.20
N ASN A 60 3.55 7.30 5.07
CA ASN A 60 4.92 7.29 4.54
C ASN A 60 5.04 6.54 3.19
N PRO A 61 4.25 6.93 2.17
CA PRO A 61 4.28 6.26 0.88
C PRO A 61 5.61 6.52 0.15
N LYS A 62 6.06 5.50 -0.59
CA LYS A 62 7.21 5.59 -1.49
C LYS A 62 6.80 6.08 -2.86
N ARG A 63 5.59 5.73 -3.29
CA ARG A 63 5.04 6.07 -4.60
C ARG A 63 3.52 6.07 -4.52
N VAL A 64 2.90 7.00 -5.22
CA VAL A 64 1.46 7.00 -5.45
C VAL A 64 1.24 7.12 -6.94
N TYR A 65 0.45 6.21 -7.52
CA TYR A 65 0.21 6.21 -8.96
C TYR A 65 -1.23 5.84 -9.29
N ASN A 66 -1.75 6.49 -10.33
CA ASN A 66 -3.12 6.32 -10.77
C ASN A 66 -3.14 5.40 -11.99
N THR A 67 -4.03 4.41 -11.97
CA THR A 67 -4.23 3.45 -13.07
C THR A 67 -5.66 3.55 -13.60
N ALA A 68 -5.95 2.82 -14.67
CA ALA A 68 -7.31 2.71 -15.16
C ALA A 68 -8.24 2.09 -14.10
N ASP A 69 -7.73 1.10 -13.36
CA ASP A 69 -8.52 0.32 -12.40
C ASP A 69 -8.63 0.97 -11.03
N GLY A 70 -7.63 1.77 -10.62
CA GLY A 70 -7.64 2.42 -9.31
C GLY A 70 -6.35 3.15 -8.96
N LEU A 71 -6.31 3.65 -7.73
CA LEU A 71 -5.14 4.34 -7.17
C LEU A 71 -4.33 3.36 -6.31
N TYR A 72 -3.02 3.35 -6.53
CA TYR A 72 -2.06 2.59 -5.72
C TYR A 72 -1.25 3.56 -4.86
N ILE A 73 -1.16 3.22 -3.58
CA ILE A 73 -0.36 3.91 -2.57
C ILE A 73 0.68 2.91 -2.08
N ALA A 74 1.85 2.87 -2.73
CA ALA A 74 2.93 1.95 -2.39
C ALA A 74 3.66 2.42 -1.14
N THR A 75 3.70 1.59 -0.11
CA THR A 75 4.40 1.88 1.17
C THR A 75 5.72 1.12 1.29
N SER A 76 5.89 0.05 0.51
CA SER A 76 7.16 -0.66 0.36
C SER A 76 7.31 -1.17 -1.08
N SER A 77 8.52 -1.09 -1.61
CA SER A 77 8.89 -1.64 -2.92
C SER A 77 10.34 -2.12 -2.86
N PHE A 78 10.59 -3.34 -3.31
CA PHE A 78 11.92 -3.93 -3.36
C PHE A 78 12.00 -4.96 -4.49
N PHE A 79 12.86 -4.68 -5.48
CA PHE A 79 13.03 -5.51 -6.68
C PHE A 79 11.71 -5.74 -7.42
N VAL A 80 11.20 -6.98 -7.48
CA VAL A 80 9.90 -7.32 -8.10
C VAL A 80 8.72 -7.23 -7.13
N THR A 81 8.99 -6.99 -5.85
CA THR A 81 7.96 -6.93 -4.82
C THR A 81 7.48 -5.51 -4.57
N GLU A 82 6.18 -5.34 -4.38
CA GLU A 82 5.56 -4.08 -3.98
C GLU A 82 4.39 -4.38 -3.05
N GLN A 83 4.15 -3.51 -2.08
CA GLN A 83 2.95 -3.61 -1.26
C GLN A 83 2.48 -2.23 -0.82
N GLY A 84 1.21 -2.15 -0.50
CA GLY A 84 0.61 -0.90 -0.06
C GLY A 84 -0.90 -0.98 0.02
N ILE A 85 -1.53 0.15 -0.27
CA ILE A 85 -2.98 0.30 -0.26
C ILE A 85 -3.47 0.53 -1.68
N TYR A 86 -4.57 -0.12 -2.02
CA TYR A 86 -5.26 0.02 -3.29
C TYR A 86 -6.66 0.57 -3.06
N VAL A 87 -7.05 1.54 -3.88
CA VAL A 87 -8.38 2.14 -3.91
C VAL A 87 -8.97 1.95 -5.30
N PRO A 88 -9.96 1.06 -5.48
CA PRO A 88 -10.53 0.80 -6.78
C PRO A 88 -11.27 2.03 -7.30
N ARG A 89 -11.30 2.13 -8.64
CA ARG A 89 -12.07 3.16 -9.34
C ARG A 89 -13.55 2.88 -9.29
N ASP A 90 -13.90 1.62 -9.49
CA ASP A 90 -15.26 1.09 -9.38
C ASP A 90 -15.53 0.60 -7.95
N ALA A 91 -16.59 1.12 -7.34
CA ALA A 91 -17.00 0.71 -5.99
C ALA A 91 -17.51 -0.74 -5.94
N GLN A 92 -17.91 -1.30 -7.08
CA GLN A 92 -18.31 -2.71 -7.21
C GLN A 92 -17.14 -3.64 -7.55
N TRP A 93 -15.92 -3.10 -7.63
CA TRP A 93 -14.73 -3.89 -7.92
C TRP A 93 -14.53 -4.99 -6.87
N VAL A 94 -14.30 -6.20 -7.36
CA VAL A 94 -14.01 -7.37 -6.53
C VAL A 94 -12.58 -7.83 -6.83
N PRO A 95 -11.76 -8.09 -5.80
CA PRO A 95 -10.40 -8.55 -6.01
C PRO A 95 -10.39 -9.91 -6.73
N PRO A 96 -9.61 -10.06 -7.81
CA PRO A 96 -9.49 -11.35 -8.49
C PRO A 96 -8.83 -12.38 -7.57
N ALA A 97 -9.41 -13.58 -7.50
CA ALA A 97 -8.89 -14.65 -6.65
C ALA A 97 -7.64 -15.27 -7.27
N GLY A 98 -6.56 -15.43 -6.48
CA GLY A 98 -5.32 -16.05 -6.92
C GLY A 98 -4.53 -15.25 -7.96
N SER A 99 -4.77 -13.94 -8.06
CA SER A 99 -3.99 -13.04 -8.92
C SER A 99 -2.71 -12.55 -8.25
N ASP A 100 -1.80 -12.04 -9.08
CA ASP A 100 -0.73 -11.12 -8.67
C ASP A 100 -0.99 -9.79 -9.40
N PRO A 101 -1.27 -8.67 -8.69
CA PRO A 101 -1.25 -8.50 -7.23
C PRO A 101 -2.34 -9.29 -6.49
N ALA A 102 -2.05 -9.68 -5.25
CA ALA A 102 -3.02 -10.19 -4.30
C ALA A 102 -3.62 -9.04 -3.47
N TYR A 103 -4.92 -9.08 -3.21
CA TYR A 103 -5.63 -8.01 -2.51
C TYR A 103 -6.43 -8.54 -1.32
N THR A 104 -6.40 -7.83 -0.19
CA THR A 104 -7.20 -8.13 1.01
C THR A 104 -8.01 -6.89 1.41
N PRO A 105 -9.34 -6.99 1.59
CA PRO A 105 -10.14 -5.85 2.05
C PRO A 105 -9.71 -5.43 3.45
N ILE A 106 -9.47 -4.12 3.64
CA ILE A 106 -9.09 -3.54 4.95
C ILE A 106 -10.12 -2.56 5.50
N GLY A 107 -11.23 -2.35 4.78
CA GLY A 107 -12.37 -1.54 5.21
C GLY A 107 -12.56 -0.27 4.38
N LEU A 108 -13.76 0.32 4.43
CA LEU A 108 -14.09 1.60 3.78
C LEU A 108 -13.77 1.69 2.27
N GLY A 109 -13.79 0.55 1.57
CA GLY A 109 -13.44 0.49 0.15
C GLY A 109 -11.93 0.46 -0.14
N PHE A 110 -11.09 0.38 0.89
CA PHE A 110 -9.65 0.20 0.77
C PHE A 110 -9.28 -1.28 0.82
N TYR A 111 -8.21 -1.61 0.10
CA TYR A 111 -7.60 -2.93 0.07
C TYR A 111 -6.12 -2.80 0.40
N SER A 112 -5.55 -3.72 1.18
CA SER A 112 -4.11 -3.93 1.11
C SER A 112 -3.81 -4.72 -0.15
N TYR A 113 -2.70 -4.40 -0.82
CA TYR A 113 -2.21 -5.20 -1.95
C TYR A 113 -0.76 -5.64 -1.73
N ARG A 114 -0.40 -6.74 -2.37
CA ARG A 114 0.95 -7.30 -2.41
C ARG A 114 1.24 -7.84 -3.81
N ILE A 115 2.40 -7.48 -4.33
CA ILE A 115 3.01 -8.00 -5.54
C ILE A 115 4.20 -8.84 -5.13
N GLU A 116 4.28 -10.07 -5.62
CA GLU A 116 5.42 -10.97 -5.33
C GLU A 116 6.34 -11.19 -6.53
N GLY A 117 5.87 -10.96 -7.76
CA GLY A 117 6.69 -11.00 -8.98
C GLY A 117 6.85 -12.38 -9.61
#